data_AF-A0A7J3YSQ6-F1
#
_entry.id   AF-A0A7J3YSQ6-F1
#
_cell.length_a   1.000
_cell.length_b   1.000
_cell.length_c   1.000
_cell.angle_alpha   90.00
_cell.angle_beta   90.00
_cell.angle_gamma   90.00
#
_symmetry.space_group_name_H-M   'P 1'
#
loop_
_entity.id
_entity.type
_entity.pdbx_description
1 polymer ?
#
loop_
_entity_poly.entity_id
_entity_poly.type
_entity_poly.pdbx_seq_one_letter_code
_entity_poly.pdbx_strand_id
1 'polypeptide(L)'
;MSKEESKEERDVEELREVLKAISDFLKELKEPLGDLLKMLAESVSGEKLGKEVSMFYKSLIESGVDQQTAKEWTEKFLNEKLKSLPSMNFLKDLLSERSKMRHREEEEEEKEEER
;
A
#
# COMPACT_ATOMS: atom_id res chain seq x y z
N MET A 1 -32.89 -35.70 19.99
CA MET A 1 -31.89 -35.14 19.07
C MET A 1 -31.32 -36.29 18.27
N SER A 2 -31.51 -36.22 16.95
CA SER A 2 -31.21 -37.31 16.03
C SER A 2 -29.72 -37.30 15.69
N LYS A 3 -29.15 -38.48 15.42
CA LYS A 3 -27.71 -38.63 15.12
C LYS A 3 -27.25 -37.79 13.91
N GLU A 4 -28.16 -37.45 13.01
CA GLU A 4 -27.95 -36.55 11.86
C GLU A 4 -27.79 -35.07 12.26
N GLU A 5 -28.63 -34.54 13.14
CA GLU A 5 -28.51 -33.14 13.63
C GLU A 5 -27.12 -32.90 14.25
N SER A 6 -26.63 -33.86 15.03
CA SER A 6 -25.29 -33.78 15.66
C SER A 6 -24.11 -33.84 14.69
N LYS A 7 -24.33 -34.31 13.45
CA LYS A 7 -23.29 -34.38 12.42
C LYS A 7 -23.28 -33.09 11.61
N GLU A 8 -24.46 -32.60 11.26
CA GLU A 8 -24.62 -31.32 10.57
C GLU A 8 -24.10 -30.15 11.41
N GLU A 9 -24.36 -30.15 12.73
CA GLU A 9 -23.78 -29.16 13.65
C GLU A 9 -22.24 -29.19 13.67
N ARG A 10 -21.63 -30.38 13.64
CA ARG A 10 -20.16 -30.53 13.62
C ARG A 10 -19.55 -30.06 12.31
N ASP A 11 -20.17 -30.38 11.18
CA ASP A 11 -19.69 -29.94 9.86
C ASP A 11 -19.76 -28.39 9.74
N VAL A 12 -20.78 -27.76 10.35
CA VAL A 12 -20.90 -26.30 10.41
C VAL A 12 -19.84 -25.68 11.34
N GLU A 13 -19.55 -26.31 12.47
CA GLU A 13 -18.52 -25.86 13.41
C GLU A 13 -17.12 -25.91 12.77
N GLU A 14 -16.77 -27.00 12.08
CA GLU A 14 -15.50 -27.14 11.36
C GLU A 14 -15.34 -26.06 10.28
N LEU A 15 -16.40 -25.78 9.52
CA LEU A 15 -16.37 -24.71 8.52
C LEU A 15 -16.16 -23.32 9.15
N ARG A 16 -16.77 -23.05 10.32
CA ARG A 16 -16.57 -21.81 11.06
C ARG A 16 -15.13 -21.65 11.51
N GLU A 17 -14.49 -22.73 11.99
CA GLU A 17 -13.09 -22.70 12.38
C GLU A 17 -12.16 -22.39 11.20
N VAL A 18 -12.41 -23.00 10.04
CA VAL A 18 -11.64 -22.71 8.81
C VAL A 18 -11.80 -21.25 8.39
N LEU A 19 -13.03 -20.73 8.37
CA LEU A 19 -13.29 -19.34 8.01
C LEU A 19 -12.66 -18.37 9.02
N LYS A 20 -12.64 -18.73 10.30
CA LYS A 20 -11.96 -17.96 11.34
C LYS A 20 -10.45 -17.93 11.11
N ALA A 21 -9.83 -19.07 10.85
CA ALA A 21 -8.41 -19.15 10.53
C ALA A 21 -8.03 -18.31 9.29
N ILE A 22 -8.85 -18.33 8.24
CA ILE A 22 -8.66 -17.47 7.07
C ILE A 22 -8.81 -16.00 7.45
N SER A 23 -9.82 -15.65 8.25
CA SER A 23 -10.04 -14.26 8.68
C SER A 23 -8.87 -13.73 9.50
N ASP A 24 -8.34 -14.53 10.43
CA ASP A 24 -7.23 -14.12 11.29
C ASP A 24 -5.93 -13.98 10.49
N PHE A 25 -5.66 -14.92 9.57
CA PHE A 25 -4.55 -14.78 8.61
C PHE A 25 -4.65 -13.49 7.78
N LEU A 26 -5.84 -13.14 7.27
CA LEU A 26 -6.03 -11.90 6.52
C LEU A 26 -5.81 -10.64 7.37
N LYS A 27 -6.16 -10.67 8.66
CA LYS A 27 -5.87 -9.57 9.59
C LYS A 27 -4.37 -9.42 9.81
N GLU A 28 -3.66 -10.52 9.99
CA GLU A 28 -2.20 -10.55 10.17
C GLU A 28 -1.45 -10.00 8.94
N LEU A 29 -2.00 -10.14 7.72
CA LEU A 29 -1.40 -9.58 6.50
C LEU A 29 -1.55 -8.05 6.39
N LYS A 30 -2.51 -7.45 7.08
CA LYS A 30 -2.84 -6.03 6.94
C LYS A 30 -1.69 -5.12 7.37
N GLU A 31 -1.02 -5.45 8.48
CA GLU A 31 0.13 -4.67 8.98
C GLU A 31 1.35 -4.73 8.06
N PRO A 32 1.87 -5.92 7.68
CA PRO A 32 2.99 -6.04 6.75
C PRO A 32 2.75 -5.33 5.42
N LEU A 33 1.54 -5.45 4.87
CA LEU A 33 1.16 -4.75 3.64
C LEU A 33 1.12 -3.23 3.85
N GLY A 34 0.57 -2.77 4.97
CA GLY A 34 0.53 -1.35 5.33
C GLY A 34 1.92 -0.73 5.49
N ASP A 35 2.90 -1.48 5.98
CA ASP A 35 4.26 -1.00 6.17
C ASP A 35 5.08 -1.04 4.87
N LEU A 36 4.85 -2.04 4.02
CA LEU A 36 5.37 -2.07 2.65
C LEU A 36 4.91 -0.85 1.86
N LEU A 37 3.63 -0.48 1.99
CA LEU A 37 3.07 0.67 1.30
C LEU A 37 3.57 2.00 1.87
N LYS A 38 3.82 2.10 3.19
CA LYS A 38 4.50 3.25 3.80
C LYS A 38 5.92 3.40 3.28
N MET A 39 6.72 2.32 3.27
CA MET A 39 8.06 2.34 2.71
C MET A 39 8.06 2.76 1.24
N LEU A 40 7.11 2.26 0.45
CA LEU A 40 6.95 2.68 -0.94
C LEU A 40 6.62 4.16 -1.01
N ALA A 41 5.62 4.66 -0.26
CA ALA A 41 5.25 6.07 -0.24
C ALA A 41 6.42 6.99 0.17
N GLU A 42 7.22 6.60 1.16
CA GLU A 42 8.43 7.31 1.59
C GLU A 42 9.54 7.26 0.53
N SER A 43 9.65 6.14 -0.20
CA SER A 43 10.62 5.97 -1.29
C SER A 43 10.25 6.72 -2.58
N VAL A 44 8.97 7.06 -2.76
CA VAL A 44 8.48 8.02 -3.77
C VAL A 44 8.79 9.44 -3.31
N SER A 45 10.04 9.69 -2.92
CA SER A 45 10.50 11.02 -2.56
C SER A 45 10.79 11.79 -3.85
N GLY A 46 10.09 12.91 -4.04
CA GLY A 46 10.33 13.81 -5.17
C GLY A 46 11.79 14.28 -5.25
N GLU A 47 12.51 14.25 -4.13
CA GLU A 47 13.94 14.55 -4.06
C GLU A 47 14.79 13.51 -4.80
N LYS A 48 14.50 12.21 -4.62
CA LYS A 48 15.21 11.13 -5.32
C LYS A 48 14.95 11.19 -6.82
N LEU A 49 13.67 11.40 -7.20
CA LEU A 49 13.30 11.57 -8.60
C LEU A 49 13.99 12.79 -9.22
N GLY A 50 13.99 13.93 -8.53
CA GLY A 50 14.67 15.15 -8.97
C GLY A 50 16.18 14.95 -9.14
N LYS A 51 16.83 14.24 -8.21
CA LYS A 51 18.25 13.84 -8.31
C LYS A 51 18.52 12.97 -9.54
N GLU A 52 17.72 11.93 -9.78
CA GLU A 52 17.84 11.05 -10.95
C GLU A 52 17.70 11.83 -12.27
N VAL A 53 16.67 12.69 -12.38
CA VAL A 53 16.40 13.50 -13.58
C VAL A 53 17.53 14.49 -13.84
N SER A 54 18.04 15.14 -12.79
CA SER A 54 19.19 16.04 -12.84
C SER A 54 20.46 15.33 -13.34
N MET A 55 20.77 14.17 -12.76
CA MET A 55 21.95 13.38 -13.15
C MET A 55 21.84 12.90 -14.60
N PHE A 56 20.66 12.45 -15.02
CA PHE A 56 20.41 12.04 -16.39
C PHE A 56 20.65 13.17 -17.39
N TYR A 57 20.07 14.37 -17.15
CA TYR A 57 20.31 15.54 -17.99
C TYR A 57 21.79 15.89 -18.09
N LYS A 58 22.50 15.95 -16.94
CA LYS A 58 23.94 16.23 -16.90
C LYS A 58 24.73 15.23 -17.74
N SER A 59 24.44 13.94 -17.61
CA SER A 59 25.13 12.89 -18.37
C SER A 59 24.97 13.03 -19.88
N LEU A 60 23.79 13.48 -20.35
CA LEU A 60 23.55 13.74 -21.77
C LEU A 60 24.44 14.89 -22.28
N ILE A 61 24.46 16.00 -21.55
CA ILE A 61 25.31 17.15 -21.88
C ILE A 61 26.79 16.76 -21.88
N GLU A 62 27.25 16.02 -20.86
CA GLU A 62 28.63 15.55 -20.74
C GLU A 62 29.03 14.60 -21.88
N SER A 63 28.08 13.81 -22.38
CA SER A 63 28.27 12.92 -23.53
C SER A 63 28.25 13.62 -24.90
N GLY A 64 28.04 14.94 -24.93
CA GLY A 64 28.02 15.74 -26.16
C GLY A 64 26.65 15.83 -26.84
N VAL A 65 25.56 15.45 -26.17
CA VAL A 65 24.19 15.69 -26.66
C VAL A 65 23.90 17.19 -26.52
N ASP A 66 23.31 17.79 -27.55
CA ASP A 66 22.94 19.20 -27.51
C ASP A 66 21.85 19.48 -26.46
N GLN A 67 21.80 20.72 -25.96
CA GLN A 67 20.90 21.08 -24.86
C GLN A 67 19.42 20.85 -25.16
N GLN A 68 18.99 21.07 -26.41
CA GLN A 68 17.59 20.93 -26.79
C GLN A 68 17.19 19.46 -26.77
N THR A 69 17.99 18.60 -27.40
CA THR A 69 17.78 17.15 -27.40
C THR A 69 17.87 16.57 -25.98
N ALA A 70 18.86 17.01 -25.18
CA ALA A 70 19.03 16.58 -23.81
C ALA A 70 17.81 16.94 -22.94
N LYS A 71 17.27 18.15 -23.12
CA LYS A 71 16.05 18.60 -22.44
C LYS A 71 14.86 17.72 -22.82
N GLU A 72 14.62 17.51 -24.11
CA GLU A 72 13.50 16.68 -24.59
C GLU A 72 13.57 15.24 -24.08
N TRP A 73 14.75 14.63 -24.09
CA TRP A 73 14.93 13.27 -23.59
C TRP A 73 14.74 13.19 -22.08
N THR A 74 15.19 14.20 -21.35
CA THR A 74 15.00 14.29 -19.90
C THR A 74 13.52 14.47 -19.54
N GLU A 75 12.78 15.29 -20.29
CA GLU A 75 11.33 15.45 -20.10
C GLU A 75 10.58 14.13 -20.36
N LYS A 76 10.96 13.39 -21.42
CA LYS A 76 10.41 12.05 -21.67
C LYS A 76 10.73 11.07 -20.54
N PHE A 77 11.98 11.07 -20.06
CA PHE A 77 12.42 10.22 -18.95
C PHE A 77 11.63 10.51 -17.66
N LEU A 78 11.47 11.79 -17.29
CA LEU A 78 10.66 12.20 -16.14
C LEU A 78 9.21 11.72 -16.30
N ASN A 79 8.60 11.91 -17.47
CA ASN A 79 7.22 11.52 -17.72
C ASN A 79 7.01 10.00 -17.60
N GLU A 80 7.92 9.18 -18.14
CA GLU A 80 7.84 7.72 -17.99
C GLU A 80 8.02 7.28 -16.53
N LYS A 81 8.94 7.92 -15.79
CA LYS A 81 9.12 7.68 -14.36
C LYS A 81 7.85 8.03 -13.58
N LEU A 82 7.22 9.17 -13.83
CA LEU A 82 5.98 9.58 -13.17
C LEU A 82 4.82 8.62 -13.45
N LYS A 83 4.70 8.09 -14.67
CA LYS A 83 3.69 7.07 -15.02
C LYS A 83 3.89 5.76 -14.26
N SER A 84 5.13 5.42 -13.92
CA SER A 84 5.45 4.21 -13.15
C SER A 84 5.19 4.36 -11.64
N LEU A 85 4.99 5.58 -11.15
CA LEU A 85 4.70 5.83 -9.74
C LEU A 85 3.24 5.47 -9.42
N PRO A 86 2.96 4.94 -8.22
CA PRO A 86 1.60 4.79 -7.74
C PRO A 86 0.87 6.13 -7.80
N SER A 87 -0.34 6.14 -8.36
CA SER A 87 -1.10 7.39 -8.46
C SER A 87 -1.33 8.00 -7.07
N MET A 88 -1.29 9.33 -6.98
CA MET A 88 -1.52 10.04 -5.73
C MET A 88 -2.93 9.80 -5.17
N ASN A 89 -3.89 9.44 -6.03
CA ASN A 89 -5.23 9.02 -5.63
C ASN A 89 -5.19 7.65 -4.92
N PHE A 90 -4.48 6.67 -5.48
CA PHE A 90 -4.27 5.38 -4.84
C PHE A 90 -3.60 5.51 -3.46
N LEU A 91 -2.60 6.39 -3.34
CA LEU A 91 -1.95 6.68 -2.06
C LEU A 91 -2.91 7.34 -1.05
N LYS A 92 -3.75 8.28 -1.50
CA LYS A 92 -4.76 8.93 -0.65
C LYS A 92 -5.81 7.95 -0.17
N ASP A 93 -6.33 7.11 -1.06
CA ASP A 93 -7.35 6.12 -0.73
C ASP A 93 -6.81 5.16 0.35
N LEU A 94 -5.61 4.64 0.15
CA LEU A 94 -4.93 3.78 1.12
C LEU A 94 -4.67 4.46 2.48
N LEU A 95 -4.24 5.72 2.49
CA LEU A 95 -4.02 6.47 3.72
C LEU A 95 -5.32 6.79 4.46
N SER A 96 -6.39 7.12 3.71
CA SER A 96 -7.71 7.42 4.27
C SER A 96 -8.41 6.20 4.87
N GLU A 97 -8.10 5.01 4.35
CA GLU A 97 -8.60 3.75 4.88
C GLU A 97 -7.89 3.37 6.19
N ARG A 98 -6.61 3.71 6.33
CA ARG A 98 -5.86 3.55 7.59
C ARG A 98 -6.30 4.55 8.67
N SER A 99 -6.65 5.79 8.32
CA SER A 99 -7.14 6.77 9.31
C SER A 99 -8.51 6.42 9.86
N LYS A 100 -9.40 5.87 9.03
CA LYS A 100 -10.73 5.37 9.47
C LYS A 100 -10.63 4.17 10.41
N MET A 101 -9.65 3.28 10.23
CA MET A 101 -9.47 2.14 11.14
C MET A 101 -8.90 2.56 12.49
N ARG A 102 -7.96 3.51 12.53
CA ARG A 102 -7.39 4.03 13.79
C ARG A 102 -8.44 4.71 14.68
N HIS A 103 -9.31 5.52 14.10
CA HIS A 103 -10.41 6.15 14.86
C HIS A 103 -11.40 5.13 15.44
N ARG A 104 -11.52 3.95 14.83
CA ARG A 104 -12.42 2.89 15.30
C ARG A 104 -11.81 2.08 16.44
N GLU A 105 -10.50 1.87 16.42
CA GLU A 105 -9.76 1.22 17.53
C GLU A 105 -9.72 2.14 18.77
N GLU A 106 -9.50 3.45 18.60
CA GLU A 106 -9.51 4.42 19.71
C GLU A 106 -10.91 4.58 20.35
N GLU A 107 -11.99 4.56 19.56
CA GLU A 107 -13.37 4.59 20.10
C GLU A 107 -13.81 3.28 20.79
N GLU A 108 -13.16 2.15 20.50
CA GLU A 108 -13.42 0.87 21.16
C GLU A 108 -12.64 0.76 22.48
N GLU A 109 -11.40 1.28 22.55
CA GLU A 109 -10.61 1.36 23.80
C GLU A 109 -11.22 2.34 24.83
N GLU A 110 -11.69 3.53 24.42
CA GLU A 110 -12.36 4.49 25.34
C GLU A 110 -13.67 3.92 25.93
N LYS A 111 -14.37 3.04 25.21
CA LYS A 111 -15.60 2.40 25.70
C LYS A 111 -15.34 1.22 26.64
N GLU A 112 -14.16 0.62 26.59
CA GLU A 112 -13.74 -0.41 27.56
C GLU A 112 -13.21 0.22 28.87
N GLU A 113 -12.58 1.39 28.83
CA GLU A 113 -12.14 2.10 30.05
C GLU A 113 -13.29 2.76 30.84
N GLU A 114 -14.43 3.08 30.21
CA GLU A 114 -15.62 3.64 30.88
C GLU A 114 -16.58 2.59 31.49
N ARG A 115 -16.27 1.28 31.42
CA ARG A 115 -17.09 0.18 31.99
C ARG A 115 -16.49 -0.44 33.24
#